data_AF-A0A5S4F7P6-F1
#
_entry.id   AF-A0A5S4F7P6-F1
#
_cell.length_a   1.000
_cell.length_b   1.000
_cell.length_c   1.000
_cell.angle_alpha   90.00
_cell.angle_beta   90.00
_cell.angle_gamma   90.00
#
_symmetry.space_group_name_H-M   'P 1'
#
loop_
_entity.id
_entity.type
_entity.pdbx_description
1 polymer ?
#
loop_
_entity_poly.entity_id
_entity_poly.type
_entity_poly.pdbx_seq_one_letter_code
_entity_poly.pdbx_strand_id
1 'polypeptide(L)'
;MSSGPYTYVTLSMRPDSAPHLGISFHTPGLRVSSGILLSNPRPYLELSSHEANVHISTTAAGPVTDADLATAREIFNAAARYLADCERLHTEQSATPKDADTTAA
;
A
#
# COMPACT_ATOMS: atom_id res chain seq x y z
N MET A 1 -22.63 -10.23 3.99
CA MET A 1 -21.67 -11.33 3.73
C MET A 1 -20.28 -10.73 3.86
N SER A 2 -19.50 -11.14 4.86
CA SER A 2 -18.11 -10.67 5.00
C SER A 2 -17.24 -11.53 4.08
N SER A 3 -16.76 -10.95 2.98
CA SER A 3 -15.69 -11.59 2.21
C SER A 3 -14.47 -11.67 3.13
N GLY A 4 -13.95 -12.88 3.35
CA GLY A 4 -12.67 -13.07 4.03
C GLY A 4 -11.53 -12.30 3.34
N PRO A 5 -10.34 -12.21 3.97
CA PRO A 5 -9.22 -11.50 3.37
C PRO A 5 -8.95 -12.03 1.95
N TYR A 6 -8.78 -11.11 1.02
CA TYR A 6 -8.48 -11.46 -0.37
C TYR A 6 -7.49 -10.47 -0.96
N THR A 7 -6.73 -10.97 -1.93
CA THR A 7 -5.84 -10.17 -2.78
C THR A 7 -6.48 -10.04 -4.15
N TYR A 8 -6.58 -8.81 -4.64
CA TYR A 8 -7.10 -8.53 -5.98
C TYR A 8 -5.96 -8.07 -6.88
N VAL A 9 -5.76 -8.77 -8.00
CA VAL A 9 -4.72 -8.46 -8.98
C VAL A 9 -5.37 -8.20 -10.33
N THR A 10 -5.13 -7.04 -10.91
CA THR A 10 -5.58 -6.70 -12.27
C THR A 10 -4.37 -6.44 -13.15
N LEU A 11 -4.24 -7.20 -14.24
CA LEU A 11 -3.30 -6.90 -15.32
C LEU A 11 -4.07 -6.30 -16.48
N SER A 12 -3.68 -5.11 -16.91
CA SER A 12 -4.22 -4.45 -18.10
C SER A 12 -3.11 -4.24 -19.12
N MET A 13 -3.38 -4.65 -20.36
CA MET A 13 -2.50 -4.46 -21.50
C MET A 13 -3.30 -3.76 -22.59
N ARG A 14 -2.93 -2.52 -22.90
CA ARG A 14 -3.48 -1.78 -24.04
C ARG A 14 -2.47 -1.87 -25.19
N PRO A 15 -2.91 -1.98 -26.45
CA PRO A 15 -2.02 -1.79 -27.60
C PRO A 15 -1.23 -0.48 -27.42
N ASP A 16 0.06 -0.52 -27.71
CA ASP A 16 0.97 0.64 -27.64
C ASP A 16 1.17 1.27 -26.25
N SER A 17 0.83 0.57 -25.16
CA SER A 17 1.09 1.02 -23.78
C SER A 17 1.91 0.02 -22.99
N ALA A 18 2.71 0.52 -22.04
CA ALA A 18 3.35 -0.35 -21.06
C ALA A 18 2.28 -1.14 -20.26
N PRO A 19 2.49 -2.44 -19.99
CA PRO A 19 1.60 -3.22 -19.14
C PRO A 19 1.40 -2.55 -17.77
N HIS A 20 0.17 -2.51 -17.29
CA HIS A 20 -0.15 -1.97 -15.97
C HIS A 20 -0.71 -3.08 -15.08
N LEU A 21 0.00 -3.34 -13.97
CA LEU A 21 -0.38 -4.30 -12.93
C LEU A 21 -0.83 -3.54 -11.68
N GLY A 22 -2.09 -3.71 -11.30
CA GLY A 22 -2.65 -3.24 -10.03
C GLY A 22 -2.77 -4.38 -9.03
N ILE A 23 -2.33 -4.15 -7.79
CA ILE A 23 -2.45 -5.10 -6.67
C ILE A 23 -3.14 -4.36 -5.51
N SER A 24 -4.15 -4.99 -4.91
CA SER A 24 -4.83 -4.47 -3.72
C SER A 24 -4.93 -5.53 -2.64
N PHE A 25 -4.57 -5.14 -1.42
CA PHE A 25 -4.64 -5.98 -0.23
C PHE A 25 -5.87 -5.57 0.59
N HIS A 26 -6.79 -6.50 0.80
CA HIS A 26 -7.97 -6.29 1.65
C HIS A 26 -7.87 -7.16 2.91
N THR A 27 -6.75 -7.05 3.63
CA THR A 27 -6.48 -7.85 4.83
C THR A 27 -6.00 -6.95 5.98
N PRO A 28 -6.33 -7.26 7.24
CA PRO A 28 -5.85 -6.50 8.40
C PRO A 28 -4.37 -6.79 8.74
N GLY A 29 -3.79 -7.86 8.16
CA GLY A 29 -2.43 -8.31 8.43
C GLY A 29 -1.48 -7.92 7.31
N LEU A 30 -1.12 -6.63 7.23
CA LEU A 30 -0.12 -6.12 6.30
C LEU A 30 1.16 -5.74 7.07
N ARG A 31 2.28 -6.29 6.66
CA ARG A 31 3.62 -5.87 7.09
C ARG A 31 4.22 -4.99 6.01
N VAL A 32 4.75 -3.83 6.42
CA VAL A 32 5.53 -2.94 5.54
C VAL A 32 6.94 -2.86 6.11
N SER A 33 7.94 -3.10 5.27
CA SER A 33 9.35 -3.09 5.66
C SER A 33 10.21 -2.40 4.59
N SER A 34 11.38 -1.89 4.99
CA SER A 34 12.37 -1.35 4.05
C SER A 34 13.76 -1.83 4.44
N GLY A 35 14.62 -2.06 3.46
CA GLY A 35 15.98 -2.50 3.71
C GLY A 35 16.94 -2.22 2.56
N ILE A 36 18.18 -2.67 2.72
CA ILE A 36 19.22 -2.62 1.70
C ILE A 36 19.68 -4.06 1.42
N LEU A 37 19.67 -4.47 0.15
CA LEU A 37 20.27 -5.74 -0.26
C LEU A 37 21.81 -5.62 -0.21
N LEU A 38 22.47 -6.41 0.62
CA LEU A 38 23.90 -6.24 0.90
C LEU A 38 24.83 -6.77 -0.19
N SER A 39 24.44 -7.83 -0.91
CA SER A 39 25.27 -8.46 -1.94
C SER A 39 25.50 -7.55 -3.14
N ASN A 40 24.56 -6.65 -3.43
CA ASN A 40 24.87 -5.44 -4.17
C ASN A 40 23.87 -4.34 -3.73
N PRO A 41 24.36 -3.25 -3.10
CA PRO A 41 23.54 -2.27 -2.37
C PRO A 41 22.38 -1.71 -3.20
N ARG A 42 21.17 -2.12 -2.84
CA ARG A 42 19.93 -1.60 -3.42
C ARG A 42 18.88 -1.42 -2.34
N PRO A 43 18.28 -0.23 -2.22
CA PRO A 43 17.14 -0.05 -1.37
C PRO A 43 15.95 -0.83 -1.94
N TYR A 44 15.12 -1.31 -1.03
CA TYR A 44 13.82 -1.87 -1.38
C TYR A 44 12.77 -1.46 -0.35
N LEU A 45 11.52 -1.43 -0.83
CA LEU A 45 10.33 -1.38 -0.01
C LEU A 45 9.58 -2.70 -0.21
N GLU A 46 9.12 -3.30 0.89
CA GLU A 46 8.38 -4.55 0.89
C GLU A 46 7.01 -4.32 1.51
N LEU A 47 5.98 -4.82 0.84
CA LEU A 47 4.63 -4.96 1.38
C LEU A 47 4.27 -6.44 1.35
N SER A 48 4.11 -7.04 2.52
CA SER A 48 3.81 -8.46 2.67
C SER A 48 2.55 -8.70 3.49
N SER A 49 1.79 -9.69 3.04
CA SER A 49 0.63 -10.27 3.71
C SER A 49 0.82 -11.80 3.75
N HIS A 50 -0.14 -12.54 4.29
CA HIS A 50 -0.10 -13.99 4.20
C HIS A 50 -0.28 -14.48 2.75
N GLU A 51 -1.02 -13.72 1.95
CA GLU A 51 -1.48 -14.10 0.61
C GLU A 51 -0.54 -13.63 -0.51
N ALA A 52 0.22 -12.56 -0.29
CA ALA A 52 1.15 -12.03 -1.28
C ALA A 52 2.28 -11.20 -0.66
N ASN A 53 3.43 -11.20 -1.35
CA ASN A 53 4.59 -10.36 -1.06
C ASN A 53 4.94 -9.53 -2.30
N VAL A 54 4.99 -8.21 -2.13
CA VAL A 54 5.32 -7.24 -3.17
C VAL A 54 6.62 -6.53 -2.79
N HIS A 55 7.61 -6.66 -3.67
CA HIS A 55 8.91 -6.04 -3.52
C HIS A 55 9.09 -4.94 -4.57
N ILE A 56 9.34 -3.72 -4.10
CA ILE A 56 9.50 -2.53 -4.94
C ILE A 56 10.96 -2.11 -4.88
N SER A 57 11.62 -2.09 -6.04
CA SER A 57 12.95 -1.48 -6.22
C SER A 57 12.97 -0.72 -7.54
N THR A 58 13.26 0.57 -7.48
CA THR A 58 13.23 1.49 -8.63
C THR A 58 14.57 1.58 -9.34
N THR A 59 15.63 1.12 -8.68
CA THR A 59 17.02 1.28 -9.15
C THR A 59 17.35 0.49 -10.42
N ALA A 60 16.43 -0.36 -10.92
CA ALA A 60 16.64 -1.25 -12.07
C ALA A 60 17.95 -2.07 -11.99
N ALA A 61 18.37 -2.39 -10.77
CA ALA A 61 19.65 -3.02 -10.50
C ALA A 61 20.90 -2.17 -10.88
N GLY A 62 20.80 -0.84 -10.83
CA GLY A 62 21.90 0.12 -10.89
C GLY A 62 22.14 0.89 -9.58
N PRO A 63 23.01 1.91 -9.60
CA PRO A 63 23.18 2.86 -8.51
C PRO A 63 21.90 3.67 -8.25
N VAL A 64 21.75 4.19 -7.03
CA VAL A 64 20.66 5.12 -6.70
C VAL A 64 20.87 6.44 -7.44
N THR A 65 19.84 6.90 -8.14
CA THR A 65 19.83 8.15 -8.91
C THR A 65 18.89 9.20 -8.30
N ASP A 66 18.93 10.43 -8.80
CA ASP A 66 17.98 11.47 -8.40
C ASP A 66 16.51 11.08 -8.69
N ALA A 67 16.28 10.30 -9.75
CA ALA A 67 14.95 9.79 -10.08
C ALA A 67 14.45 8.77 -9.05
N ASP A 68 15.34 7.92 -8.52
CA ASP A 68 15.01 7.01 -7.42
C ASP A 68 14.68 7.78 -6.14
N LEU A 69 15.44 8.83 -5.83
CA LEU A 69 15.18 9.69 -4.68
C LEU A 69 13.83 10.42 -4.79
N ALA A 70 13.52 10.94 -5.98
CA ALA A 70 12.23 11.58 -6.26
C ALA A 70 11.08 10.58 -6.05
N THR A 71 11.20 9.37 -6.60
CA THR A 71 10.18 8.31 -6.45
C THR A 71 10.01 7.90 -4.99
N ALA A 72 11.11 7.69 -4.26
CA ALA A 72 11.07 7.36 -2.83
C ALA A 72 10.38 8.47 -2.01
N ARG A 73 10.61 9.74 -2.35
CA ARG A 73 9.95 10.88 -1.72
C ARG A 73 8.45 10.92 -2.00
N GLU A 74 8.05 10.63 -3.25
CA GLU A 74 6.64 10.53 -3.63
C GLU A 74 5.92 9.43 -2.83
N ILE A 75 6.54 8.26 -2.72
CA ILE A 75 6.02 7.14 -1.90
C ILE A 75 5.85 7.59 -0.45
N PHE A 76 6.87 8.22 0.15
CA PHE A 76 6.79 8.72 1.52
C PHE A 76 5.63 9.71 1.70
N ASN A 77 5.50 10.68 0.80
CA ASN A 77 4.43 11.68 0.87
C ASN A 77 3.04 11.07 0.71
N ALA A 78 2.88 10.07 -0.17
CA ALA A 78 1.63 9.35 -0.34
C ALA A 78 1.25 8.55 0.93
N ALA A 79 2.21 7.82 1.50
CA ALA A 79 2.01 7.07 2.75
C ALA A 79 1.66 7.99 3.93
N ALA A 80 2.31 9.15 4.03
CA ALA A 80 2.01 10.14 5.08
C ALA A 80 0.59 10.69 4.96
N ARG A 81 0.12 10.98 3.74
CA ARG A 81 -1.28 11.40 3.50
C ARG A 81 -2.27 10.30 3.87
N TYR A 82 -1.97 9.06 3.48
CA TYR A 82 -2.80 7.91 3.83
C TYR A 82 -2.93 7.74 5.36
N LEU A 83 -1.85 7.94 6.11
CA LEU A 83 -1.90 7.93 7.58
C LEU A 83 -2.82 9.03 8.11
N ALA A 84 -2.64 10.27 7.67
CA ALA A 84 -3.47 11.39 8.11
C ALA A 84 -4.97 11.16 7.81
N ASP A 85 -5.30 10.58 6.66
CA ASP A 85 -6.68 10.21 6.33
C ASP A 85 -7.22 9.10 7.23
N CYS A 86 -6.42 8.08 7.54
CA CYS A 86 -6.77 7.03 8.50
C CYS A 86 -7.07 7.62 9.89
N GLU A 87 -6.20 8.51 10.39
CA GLU A 87 -6.36 9.16 11.70
C GLU A 87 -7.62 10.02 11.76
N ARG A 88 -7.89 10.78 10.69
CA ARG A 88 -9.11 11.59 10.57
C ARG A 88 -10.36 10.72 10.59
N LEU A 89 -10.41 9.69 9.74
CA LEU A 89 -11.56 8.77 9.65
C LEU A 89 -11.77 8.00 10.97
N HIS A 90 -10.69 7.57 11.62
CA HIS A 90 -10.77 6.92 12.93
C HIS A 90 -11.38 7.83 13.99
N THR A 91 -10.99 9.11 14.01
CA THR A 91 -11.54 10.12 14.91
C THR A 91 -13.04 10.34 14.65
N GLU A 92 -13.44 10.53 13.39
CA GLU A 92 -14.84 10.72 12.98
C GLU A 92 -15.73 9.54 13.36
N GLN A 93 -15.26 8.31 13.12
CA GLN A 93 -15.97 7.07 13.44
C GLN A 93 -16.11 6.85 14.95
N SER A 94 -15.08 7.21 15.72
CA SER A 94 -15.10 7.09 17.19
C SER A 94 -15.99 8.14 17.86
N ALA A 95 -16.18 9.29 17.22
CA ALA A 95 -17.03 10.39 17.72
C ALA A 95 -18.53 10.18 17.45
N THR A 96 -18.91 9.22 16.60
CA THR A 96 -20.32 8.92 16.32
C THR A 96 -20.82 7.90 17.35
N PRO A 97 -21.76 8.27 18.25
CA PRO A 97 -22.28 7.33 19.25
C PRO A 97 -22.94 6.13 18.58
N LYS A 98 -22.66 4.93 19.09
CA LYS A 98 -23.28 3.65 18.69
C LYS A 98 -24.74 3.51 19.15
N ASP A 99 -25.41 4.63 19.41
CA ASP A 99 -26.77 4.71 19.95
C ASP A 99 -27.68 5.45 18.96
N ALA A 100 -27.84 4.86 17.79
CA ALA A 100 -28.98 5.14 16.89
C ALA A 100 -29.70 3.84 16.50
N ASP A 101 -29.56 2.79 17.32
CA ASP A 101 -30.30 1.53 17.17
C ASP A 101 -31.02 1.14 18.48
N THR A 102 -31.62 2.13 19.14
CA THR A 102 -32.66 1.89 20.15
C THR A 102 -33.67 3.03 20.09
N THR A 103 -34.53 3.05 19.07
CA THR A 103 -35.93 3.51 19.19
C THR A 103 -36.71 3.35 17.88
N ALA A 104 -37.60 2.36 17.85
CA ALA A 104 -38.94 2.32 17.22
C ALA A 104 -39.32 0.84 17.05
N ALA A 105 -39.97 0.22 18.04
CA ALA A 105 -41.44 0.17 18.23
C ALA A 105 -42.13 -0.73 17.20
#